data_AF-W4S687-F1
#
_entry.id   AF-W4S687-F1
#
_cell.length_a   1.000
_cell.length_b   1.000
_cell.length_c   1.000
_cell.angle_alpha   90.00
_cell.angle_beta   90.00
_cell.angle_gamma   90.00
#
_symmetry.space_group_name_H-M   'P 1'
#
loop_
_entity.id
_entity.type
_entity.pdbx_description
1 polymer ?
#
loop_
_entity_poly.entity_id
_entity_poly.type
_entity_poly.pdbx_seq_one_letter_code
_entity_poly.pdbx_strand_id
1 'polypeptide(L)'
;MSGVAALMLGVNPGLSARDVKYILATTARQVDPQQPRATYQGSVIDPGCITNAAGHRFSNWYGFGLVDGAEAVYKAGYFTPLPPVRDSRWIASTAAPSQIGGPARPAKQRIRITQEMKVEGVQLSLATSHRNPTDLRVVLESPSGTRSYVLTPFSALDASAYAKTGFYIDLTSSNAFLDEKAQGVWTLEVTDMTEPAITAALQDFKLRILGH
;
A
#
# COMPACT_ATOMS: atom_id res chain seq x y z
N MET A 1 6.63 -19.03 -6.77
CA MET A 1 5.29 -18.53 -7.14
C MET A 1 4.74 -19.23 -8.39
N SER A 2 5.43 -19.20 -9.54
CA SER A 2 4.94 -19.80 -10.81
C SER A 2 4.53 -21.28 -10.70
N GLY A 3 5.32 -22.12 -10.02
CA GLY A 3 4.98 -23.54 -9.83
C GLY A 3 3.69 -23.78 -9.03
N VAL A 4 3.49 -23.04 -7.94
CA VAL A 4 2.26 -23.18 -7.12
C VAL A 4 1.04 -22.69 -7.89
N ALA A 5 1.15 -21.58 -8.62
CA ALA A 5 0.08 -21.10 -9.49
C ALA A 5 -0.29 -22.14 -10.57
N ALA A 6 0.71 -22.82 -11.17
CA ALA A 6 0.48 -23.88 -12.13
C ALA A 6 -0.24 -25.09 -11.49
N LEU A 7 0.12 -25.48 -10.26
CA LEU A 7 -0.58 -26.55 -9.54
C LEU A 7 -2.04 -26.18 -9.22
N MET A 8 -2.29 -24.94 -8.78
CA MET A 8 -3.65 -24.44 -8.55
C MET A 8 -4.50 -24.48 -9.81
N LEU A 9 -3.95 -24.02 -10.94
CA LEU A 9 -4.63 -24.09 -12.24
C LEU A 9 -4.76 -25.52 -12.75
N GLY A 10 -3.86 -26.43 -12.37
CA GLY A 10 -3.95 -27.85 -12.67
C GLY A 10 -5.14 -28.54 -11.99
N VAL A 11 -5.47 -28.14 -10.75
CA VAL A 11 -6.64 -28.66 -10.03
C VAL A 11 -7.93 -27.91 -10.36
N ASN A 12 -7.84 -26.62 -10.70
CA ASN A 12 -8.98 -25.81 -11.08
C ASN A 12 -8.61 -24.84 -12.22
N PRO A 13 -8.77 -25.28 -13.49
CA PRO A 13 -8.47 -24.45 -14.66
C PRO A 13 -9.40 -23.23 -14.82
N GLY A 14 -10.52 -23.18 -14.08
CA GLY A 14 -11.48 -22.08 -14.12
C GLY A 14 -11.07 -20.85 -13.31
N LEU A 15 -9.98 -20.92 -12.54
CA LEU A 15 -9.50 -19.79 -11.75
C LEU A 15 -8.94 -18.68 -12.63
N SER A 16 -9.38 -17.45 -12.38
CA SER A 16 -8.75 -16.26 -12.94
C SER A 16 -7.43 -15.94 -12.23
N ALA A 17 -6.62 -15.08 -12.84
CA ALA A 17 -5.39 -14.58 -12.19
C ALA A 17 -5.69 -13.85 -10.86
N ARG A 18 -6.86 -13.21 -10.73
CA ARG A 18 -7.31 -12.57 -9.49
C ARG A 18 -7.59 -13.61 -8.41
N ASP A 19 -8.26 -14.70 -8.77
CA ASP A 19 -8.55 -15.80 -7.84
C ASP A 19 -7.24 -16.46 -7.36
N VAL A 20 -6.30 -16.71 -8.27
CA VAL A 20 -4.98 -17.23 -7.92
C VAL A 20 -4.25 -16.30 -6.95
N LYS A 21 -4.20 -14.99 -7.24
CA LYS A 21 -3.58 -14.00 -6.34
C LYS A 21 -4.25 -14.00 -4.97
N TYR A 22 -5.58 -14.03 -4.93
CA TYR A 22 -6.36 -14.00 -3.69
C TYR A 22 -6.14 -15.25 -2.83
N ILE A 23 -6.19 -16.44 -3.43
CA ILE A 23 -5.90 -17.69 -2.72
C ILE A 23 -4.47 -17.66 -2.16
N LEU A 24 -3.48 -17.28 -2.98
CA LEU A 24 -2.09 -17.18 -2.52
C LEU A 24 -1.94 -16.21 -1.33
N ALA A 25 -2.64 -15.08 -1.34
CA ALA A 25 -2.63 -14.11 -0.25
C ALA A 25 -3.28 -14.66 1.03
N THR A 26 -4.47 -15.25 0.90
CA THR A 26 -5.30 -15.69 2.03
C THR A 26 -4.87 -17.03 2.64
N THR A 27 -4.01 -17.78 1.96
CA THR A 27 -3.44 -19.05 2.43
C THR A 27 -1.96 -18.92 2.82
N ALA A 28 -1.35 -17.75 2.63
CA ALA A 28 0.05 -17.53 2.99
C ALA A 28 0.30 -17.72 4.48
N ARG A 29 1.41 -18.36 4.81
CA ARG A 29 1.88 -18.50 6.19
C ARG A 29 2.74 -17.31 6.57
N GLN A 30 2.49 -16.81 7.77
CA GLN A 30 3.32 -15.77 8.36
C GLN A 30 4.70 -16.33 8.66
N VAL A 31 5.71 -15.71 8.04
CA VAL A 31 7.11 -15.92 8.36
C VAL A 31 7.60 -14.71 9.13
N ASP A 32 8.54 -14.93 10.04
CA ASP A 32 9.05 -13.88 10.94
C ASP A 32 7.92 -13.09 11.65
N PRO A 33 7.06 -13.75 12.44
CA PRO A 33 5.95 -13.08 13.10
C PRO A 33 6.39 -12.01 14.11
N GLN A 34 7.67 -12.02 14.50
CA GLN A 34 8.30 -11.07 15.40
C GLN A 34 9.14 -10.02 14.66
N GLN A 35 8.94 -9.86 13.34
CA GLN A 35 9.65 -8.86 12.53
C GLN A 35 9.72 -7.53 13.28
N PRO A 36 10.93 -7.03 13.58
CA PRO A 36 11.09 -5.84 14.39
C PRO A 36 10.56 -4.62 13.66
N ARG A 37 9.86 -3.75 14.39
CA ARG A 37 9.60 -2.39 13.92
C ARG A 37 10.91 -1.62 13.88
N ALA A 38 11.11 -0.80 12.84
CA ALA A 38 12.22 0.14 12.79
C ALA A 38 11.74 1.54 13.18
N THR A 39 12.53 2.23 14.01
CA THR A 39 12.23 3.58 14.47
C THR A 39 13.42 4.50 14.25
N TYR A 40 13.14 5.77 13.93
CA TYR A 40 14.12 6.84 13.86
C TYR A 40 13.59 8.03 14.66
N GLN A 41 14.39 8.54 15.61
CA GLN A 41 14.02 9.66 16.49
C GLN A 41 12.62 9.50 17.12
N GLY A 42 12.32 8.30 17.65
CA GLY A 42 11.03 7.99 18.27
C GLY A 42 9.86 7.77 17.31
N SER A 43 10.05 7.93 16.00
CA SER A 43 9.03 7.73 14.99
C SER A 43 9.21 6.41 14.24
N VAL A 44 8.11 5.69 13.98
CA VAL A 44 8.12 4.45 13.19
C VAL A 44 8.45 4.78 11.73
N ILE A 45 9.44 4.08 11.16
CA ILE A 45 9.84 4.23 9.75
C ILE A 45 9.54 2.97 8.93
N ASP A 46 9.50 1.81 9.59
CA ASP A 46 8.96 0.55 9.07
C ASP A 46 8.16 -0.10 10.22
N PRO A 47 6.86 -0.38 10.05
CA PRO A 47 6.04 -0.94 11.11
C PRO A 47 6.31 -2.43 11.39
N GLY A 48 7.07 -3.11 10.52
CA GLY A 48 7.12 -4.57 10.50
C GLY A 48 5.80 -5.15 9.99
N CYS A 49 5.42 -6.31 10.52
CA CYS A 49 4.15 -6.93 10.18
C CYS A 49 2.96 -6.19 10.83
N ILE A 50 2.01 -5.74 10.02
CA ILE A 50 0.74 -5.14 10.43
C ILE A 50 -0.42 -6.11 10.25
N THR A 51 -1.50 -5.91 11.00
CA THR A 51 -2.80 -6.57 10.77
C THR A 51 -3.80 -5.50 10.34
N ASN A 52 -4.44 -5.72 9.20
CA ASN A 52 -5.40 -4.79 8.65
C ASN A 52 -6.79 -4.97 9.29
N ALA A 53 -7.75 -4.09 8.99
CA ALA A 53 -9.07 -4.11 9.61
C ALA A 53 -9.95 -5.29 9.16
N ALA A 54 -9.55 -6.01 8.10
CA ALA A 54 -10.18 -7.26 7.66
C ALA A 54 -9.50 -8.51 8.24
N GLY A 55 -8.48 -8.34 9.10
CA GLY A 55 -7.77 -9.44 9.77
C GLY A 55 -6.60 -10.02 8.98
N HIS A 56 -6.26 -9.46 7.82
CA HIS A 56 -5.11 -9.92 7.04
C HIS A 56 -3.81 -9.34 7.58
N ARG A 57 -2.80 -10.20 7.73
CA ARG A 57 -1.44 -9.79 8.09
C ARG A 57 -0.65 -9.43 6.84
N PHE A 58 0.07 -8.32 6.89
CA PHE A 58 0.86 -7.81 5.77
C PHE A 58 2.18 -7.22 6.27
N SER A 59 3.26 -7.42 5.51
CA SER A 59 4.56 -6.79 5.72
C SER A 59 5.09 -6.26 4.40
N ASN A 60 5.81 -5.14 4.42
CA ASN A 60 6.54 -4.67 3.24
C ASN A 60 7.64 -5.64 2.79
N TRP A 61 8.10 -6.54 3.67
CA TRP A 61 9.19 -7.49 3.37
C TRP A 61 8.66 -8.80 2.77
N TYR A 62 7.53 -9.27 3.29
CA TYR A 62 6.99 -10.60 2.98
C TYR A 62 5.62 -10.57 2.28
N GLY A 63 5.04 -9.39 2.06
CA GLY A 63 3.65 -9.27 1.62
C GLY A 63 2.70 -9.94 2.62
N PHE A 64 1.81 -10.80 2.13
CA PHE A 64 0.95 -11.62 2.99
C PHE A 64 1.67 -12.81 3.63
N GLY A 65 2.93 -13.08 3.27
CA GLY A 65 3.75 -14.13 3.86
C GLY A 65 4.31 -15.12 2.84
N LEU A 66 4.82 -16.23 3.36
CA LEU A 66 5.34 -17.33 2.56
C LEU A 66 4.18 -18.12 1.97
N VAL A 67 4.29 -18.45 0.68
CA VAL A 67 3.33 -19.31 -0.02
C VAL A 67 3.20 -20.65 0.67
N ASP A 68 1.99 -21.02 1.05
CA ASP A 68 1.65 -22.38 1.42
C ASP A 68 1.08 -23.11 0.20
N GLY A 69 1.93 -23.89 -0.48
CA GLY A 69 1.52 -24.59 -1.69
C GLY A 69 0.44 -25.64 -1.44
N ALA A 70 0.47 -26.31 -0.29
CA ALA A 70 -0.52 -27.33 0.04
C ALA A 70 -1.88 -26.69 0.29
N GLU A 71 -1.94 -25.66 1.13
CA GLU A 71 -3.20 -24.97 1.44
C GLU A 71 -3.74 -24.22 0.22
N ALA A 72 -2.88 -23.58 -0.58
CA ALA A 72 -3.30 -22.88 -1.79
C ALA A 72 -3.91 -23.84 -2.84
N VAL A 73 -3.28 -24.99 -3.10
CA VAL A 73 -3.79 -25.98 -4.06
C VAL A 73 -5.05 -26.66 -3.51
N TYR A 74 -5.09 -26.96 -2.21
CA TYR A 74 -6.29 -27.48 -1.56
C TYR A 74 -7.46 -26.50 -1.73
N LYS A 75 -7.26 -25.22 -1.37
CA LYS A 75 -8.27 -24.17 -1.51
C LYS A 75 -8.73 -23.99 -2.96
N ALA A 76 -7.81 -24.04 -3.92
CA ALA A 76 -8.10 -23.91 -5.35
C ALA A 76 -9.12 -24.94 -5.85
N GLY A 77 -9.09 -26.16 -5.34
CA GLY A 77 -9.99 -27.25 -5.77
C GLY A 77 -11.49 -26.99 -5.52
N TYR A 78 -11.83 -26.08 -4.61
CA TYR A 78 -13.23 -25.74 -4.29
C TYR A 78 -13.46 -24.23 -4.17
N PHE A 79 -12.53 -23.40 -4.66
CA PHE A 79 -12.63 -21.96 -4.59
C PHE A 79 -13.78 -21.43 -5.44
N THR A 80 -14.61 -20.56 -4.87
CA THR A 80 -15.62 -19.81 -5.62
C THR A 80 -14.97 -18.56 -6.20
N PRO A 81 -15.02 -18.34 -7.52
CA PRO A 81 -14.41 -17.17 -8.15
C PRO A 81 -14.86 -15.85 -7.51
N LEU A 82 -13.93 -14.91 -7.42
CA LEU A 82 -14.22 -13.55 -6.96
C LEU A 82 -15.26 -12.88 -7.88
N PRO A 83 -16.08 -11.96 -7.35
CA PRO A 83 -16.98 -11.18 -8.19
C PRO A 83 -16.22 -10.37 -9.25
N PRO A 84 -16.92 -9.89 -10.30
CA PRO A 84 -16.33 -9.03 -11.32
C PRO A 84 -15.59 -7.84 -10.70
N VAL A 85 -14.41 -7.52 -11.25
CA VAL A 85 -13.60 -6.41 -10.74
C VAL A 85 -14.35 -5.09 -10.87
N ARG A 86 -14.29 -4.29 -9.83
CA ARG A 86 -14.73 -2.90 -9.77
C ARG A 86 -13.52 -2.00 -9.63
N ASP A 87 -13.65 -0.81 -10.20
CA ASP A 87 -12.59 0.18 -10.29
C ASP A 87 -13.16 1.54 -9.91
N SER A 88 -12.61 2.18 -8.87
CA SER A 88 -13.04 3.52 -8.45
C SER A 88 -12.73 4.60 -9.49
N ARG A 89 -11.92 4.29 -10.51
CA ARG A 89 -11.19 5.22 -11.36
C ARG A 89 -10.21 6.08 -10.53
N TRP A 90 -9.37 6.83 -11.24
CA TRP A 90 -8.49 7.80 -10.60
C TRP A 90 -9.30 8.96 -10.04
N ILE A 91 -9.10 9.25 -8.76
CA ILE A 91 -9.66 10.41 -8.09
C ILE A 91 -8.48 11.24 -7.59
N ALA A 92 -8.51 12.55 -7.83
CA ALA A 92 -7.50 13.49 -7.35
C ALA A 92 -8.00 14.21 -6.10
N SER A 93 -7.11 14.47 -5.15
CA SER A 93 -7.41 15.39 -4.05
C SER A 93 -7.58 16.81 -4.62
N THR A 94 -8.56 17.55 -4.10
CA THR A 94 -8.78 18.96 -4.44
C THR A 94 -8.25 19.91 -3.36
N ALA A 95 -7.52 19.37 -2.38
CA ALA A 95 -6.91 20.15 -1.32
C ALA A 95 -5.81 21.05 -1.87
N ALA A 96 -5.63 22.24 -1.27
CA ALA A 96 -4.47 23.06 -1.52
C ALA A 96 -3.18 22.32 -1.11
N PRO A 97 -2.01 22.71 -1.66
CA PRO A 97 -0.73 22.14 -1.25
C PRO A 97 -0.54 22.17 0.27
N SER A 98 -0.08 21.05 0.84
CA SER A 98 0.10 20.88 2.29
C SER A 98 1.59 20.88 2.62
N GLN A 99 2.02 21.74 3.52
CA GLN A 99 3.44 21.84 3.90
C GLN A 99 3.94 20.52 4.50
N ILE A 100 5.07 20.03 3.98
CA ILE A 100 5.78 18.87 4.50
C ILE A 100 6.66 19.36 5.65
N GLY A 101 6.35 18.89 6.85
CA GLY A 101 7.14 19.09 8.06
C GLY A 101 7.85 17.81 8.49
N GLY A 102 8.50 17.91 9.66
CA GLY A 102 9.12 16.78 10.33
C GLY A 102 8.14 15.75 10.92
N PRO A 103 8.63 14.75 11.66
CA PRO A 103 7.83 13.62 12.16
C PRO A 103 6.56 13.98 12.94
N ALA A 104 6.56 15.10 13.67
CA ALA A 104 5.40 15.58 14.41
C ALA A 104 4.38 16.38 13.57
N ARG A 105 4.74 16.76 12.34
CA ARG A 105 3.98 17.69 11.49
C ARG A 105 3.90 17.18 10.02
N PRO A 106 3.35 15.98 9.77
CA PRO A 106 3.24 15.44 8.41
C PRO A 106 2.29 16.30 7.55
N ALA A 107 2.63 16.48 6.28
CA ALA A 107 1.68 16.96 5.28
C ALA A 107 0.57 15.93 5.12
N LYS A 108 -0.69 16.39 4.97
CA LYS A 108 -1.83 15.49 4.76
C LYS A 108 -2.70 15.95 3.60
N GLN A 109 -3.04 15.03 2.71
CA GLN A 109 -4.13 15.20 1.76
C GLN A 109 -5.12 14.04 1.88
N ARG A 110 -6.38 14.31 1.56
CA ARG A 110 -7.47 13.35 1.73
C ARG A 110 -8.28 13.19 0.46
N ILE A 111 -8.77 11.97 0.25
CA ILE A 111 -9.70 11.63 -0.83
C ILE A 111 -10.85 10.83 -0.21
N ARG A 112 -12.09 11.18 -0.55
CA ARG A 112 -13.28 10.42 -0.16
C ARG A 112 -13.67 9.47 -1.29
N ILE A 113 -13.73 8.18 -0.97
CA ILE A 113 -14.26 7.13 -1.83
C ILE A 113 -15.70 6.86 -1.43
N THR A 114 -16.61 6.86 -2.39
CA THR A 114 -18.05 6.65 -2.15
C THR A 114 -18.49 5.22 -2.47
N GLN A 115 -17.72 4.52 -3.31
CA GLN A 115 -18.01 3.17 -3.76
C GLN A 115 -17.92 2.16 -2.61
N GLU A 116 -19.01 1.44 -2.38
CA GLU A 116 -19.09 0.32 -1.43
C GLU A 116 -18.55 -0.93 -2.09
N MET A 117 -17.30 -1.27 -1.80
CA MET A 117 -16.60 -2.45 -2.31
C MET A 117 -15.51 -2.86 -1.33
N LYS A 118 -15.08 -4.12 -1.42
CA LYS A 118 -13.87 -4.61 -0.77
C LYS A 118 -12.65 -4.26 -1.60
N VAL A 119 -11.54 -3.97 -0.94
CA VAL A 119 -10.28 -3.64 -1.60
C VAL A 119 -9.50 -4.91 -1.95
N GLU A 120 -8.99 -5.00 -3.18
CA GLU A 120 -7.98 -6.00 -3.58
C GLU A 120 -6.59 -5.38 -3.77
N GLY A 121 -6.55 -4.11 -4.13
CA GLY A 121 -5.32 -3.35 -4.30
C GLY A 121 -5.63 -1.86 -4.44
N VAL A 122 -4.71 -1.05 -3.92
CA VAL A 122 -4.81 0.41 -3.98
C VAL A 122 -3.64 0.94 -4.77
N GLN A 123 -3.92 1.74 -5.80
CA GLN A 123 -2.93 2.46 -6.59
C GLN A 123 -2.95 3.93 -6.20
N LEU A 124 -1.78 4.55 -6.13
CA LEU A 124 -1.66 5.98 -5.86
C LEU A 124 -0.58 6.64 -6.70
N SER A 125 -0.75 7.94 -6.92
CA SER A 125 0.25 8.85 -7.45
C SER A 125 0.39 10.04 -6.52
N LEU A 126 1.57 10.67 -6.47
CA LEU A 126 1.80 11.87 -5.70
C LEU A 126 2.84 12.78 -6.35
N ALA A 127 2.77 14.07 -6.06
CA ALA A 127 3.82 15.03 -6.40
C ALA A 127 4.10 15.97 -5.23
N THR A 128 5.35 16.34 -5.05
CA THR A 128 5.83 17.22 -3.99
C THR A 128 6.84 18.21 -4.54
N SER A 129 7.03 19.34 -3.86
CA SER A 129 8.17 20.23 -4.13
C SER A 129 9.46 19.82 -3.41
N HIS A 130 9.48 18.67 -2.71
CA HIS A 130 10.61 18.21 -1.92
C HIS A 130 11.73 17.70 -2.84
N ARG A 131 12.96 18.19 -2.67
CA ARG A 131 14.07 17.90 -3.58
C ARG A 131 14.94 16.73 -3.15
N ASN A 132 14.85 16.31 -1.89
CA ASN A 132 15.56 15.15 -1.39
C ASN A 132 14.60 14.01 -1.03
N PRO A 133 14.27 13.08 -1.94
CA PRO A 133 13.32 12.02 -1.66
C PRO A 133 13.84 10.99 -0.65
N THR A 134 15.15 10.96 -0.37
CA THR A 134 15.72 10.03 0.61
C THR A 134 15.12 10.25 1.98
N ASP A 135 14.74 11.47 2.32
CA ASP A 135 14.29 11.81 3.68
C ASP A 135 12.79 11.54 3.86
N LEU A 136 12.07 11.28 2.77
CA LEU A 136 10.62 11.20 2.79
C LEU A 136 10.11 9.84 3.25
N ARG A 137 9.13 9.89 4.15
CA ARG A 137 8.22 8.78 4.45
C ARG A 137 6.85 9.09 3.87
N VAL A 138 6.27 8.13 3.16
CA VAL A 138 4.90 8.20 2.62
C VAL A 138 4.05 7.10 3.23
N VAL A 139 2.96 7.49 3.90
CA VAL A 139 2.01 6.57 4.53
C VAL A 139 0.62 6.80 3.95
N LEU A 140 -0.03 5.74 3.50
CA LEU A 140 -1.44 5.76 3.14
C LEU A 140 -2.26 5.13 4.27
N GLU A 141 -3.28 5.84 4.74
CA GLU A 141 -4.21 5.39 5.76
C GLU A 141 -5.59 5.12 5.17
N SER A 142 -6.14 3.94 5.44
CA SER A 142 -7.50 3.56 5.01
C SER A 142 -8.57 4.17 5.90
N PRO A 143 -9.85 4.19 5.48
CA PRO A 143 -10.96 4.63 6.31
C PRO A 143 -11.10 3.87 7.63
N SER A 144 -10.57 2.64 7.69
CA SER A 144 -10.61 1.79 8.87
C SER A 144 -9.40 1.99 9.81
N GLY A 145 -8.47 2.90 9.46
CA GLY A 145 -7.29 3.24 10.26
C GLY A 145 -6.05 2.39 10.00
N THR A 146 -6.08 1.45 9.04
CA THR A 146 -4.89 0.70 8.64
C THR A 146 -3.90 1.62 7.95
N ARG A 147 -2.60 1.51 8.29
CA ARG A 147 -1.54 2.37 7.76
C ARG A 147 -0.54 1.55 6.96
N SER A 148 -0.46 1.80 5.65
CA SER A 148 0.53 1.22 4.75
C SER A 148 1.68 2.21 4.53
N TYR A 149 2.91 1.79 4.84
CA TYR A 149 4.12 2.58 4.62
C TYR A 149 4.59 2.37 3.18
N VAL A 150 4.08 3.19 2.26
CA VAL A 150 4.30 3.06 0.80
C VAL A 150 5.73 3.39 0.40
N LEU A 151 6.33 4.39 1.07
CA LEU A 151 7.75 4.73 0.94
C LEU A 151 8.32 4.84 2.35
N THR A 152 9.35 4.05 2.63
CA THR A 152 10.16 4.20 3.84
C THR A 152 11.25 5.25 3.59
N PRO A 153 11.62 6.04 4.60
CA PRO A 153 12.71 7.00 4.48
C PRO A 153 14.05 6.27 4.37
N PHE A 154 15.10 7.05 4.12
CA PHE A 154 16.48 6.63 3.87
C PHE A 154 16.60 5.69 2.68
N SER A 155 15.78 5.93 1.65
CA SER A 155 15.82 5.18 0.40
C SER A 155 17.07 5.50 -0.43
N ALA A 156 17.38 4.65 -1.40
CA ALA A 156 18.48 4.88 -2.35
C ALA A 156 18.09 5.79 -3.54
N LEU A 157 17.02 6.58 -3.41
CA LEU A 157 16.56 7.49 -4.46
C LEU A 157 17.56 8.65 -4.63
N ASP A 158 17.99 8.91 -5.86
CA ASP A 158 18.95 9.97 -6.14
C ASP A 158 18.28 11.36 -6.09
N ALA A 159 18.68 12.18 -5.12
CA ALA A 159 18.21 13.56 -4.98
C ALA A 159 18.50 14.42 -6.23
N SER A 160 19.57 14.12 -6.96
CA SER A 160 19.93 14.89 -8.16
C SER A 160 18.86 14.79 -9.26
N ALA A 161 18.18 13.65 -9.36
CA ALA A 161 17.10 13.42 -10.31
C ALA A 161 15.87 14.30 -10.05
N TYR A 162 15.67 14.73 -8.80
CA TYR A 162 14.49 15.49 -8.36
C TYR A 162 14.80 16.94 -8.00
N ALA A 163 16.05 17.38 -8.17
CA ALA A 163 16.50 18.72 -7.78
C ALA A 163 15.72 19.85 -8.47
N LYS A 164 15.20 19.61 -9.69
CA LYS A 164 14.44 20.60 -10.50
C LYS A 164 12.93 20.43 -10.40
N THR A 165 12.44 19.21 -10.32
CA THR A 165 11.00 18.89 -10.39
C THR A 165 10.35 18.75 -9.01
N GLY A 166 11.14 18.48 -7.97
CA GLY A 166 10.63 17.88 -6.74
C GLY A 166 10.33 16.40 -6.93
N PHE A 167 10.13 15.69 -5.83
CA PHE A 167 9.85 14.25 -5.83
C PHE A 167 8.40 13.97 -6.22
N TYR A 168 8.22 13.00 -7.10
CA TYR A 168 6.91 12.52 -7.54
C TYR A 168 6.94 11.00 -7.76
N ILE A 169 5.76 10.39 -7.67
CA ILE A 169 5.50 8.99 -8.02
C ILE A 169 4.31 8.99 -8.97
N ASP A 170 4.53 8.57 -10.21
CA ASP A 170 3.46 8.48 -11.22
C ASP A 170 2.49 7.33 -10.93
N LEU A 171 3.02 6.20 -10.45
CA LEU A 171 2.23 5.03 -10.06
C LEU A 171 2.99 4.16 -9.06
N THR A 172 2.36 3.93 -7.91
CA THR A 172 2.72 2.84 -6.99
C THR A 172 1.47 2.17 -6.46
N SER A 173 1.62 1.07 -5.72
CA SER A 173 0.49 0.33 -5.16
C SER A 173 0.77 -0.24 -3.77
N SER A 174 -0.30 -0.47 -3.02
CA SER A 174 -0.28 -1.22 -1.77
C SER A 174 -1.35 -2.32 -1.78
N ASN A 175 -0.97 -3.50 -1.27
CA ASN A 175 -1.89 -4.62 -1.03
C ASN A 175 -2.27 -4.74 0.45
N ALA A 176 -1.78 -3.86 1.33
CA ALA A 176 -1.99 -3.96 2.79
C ALA A 176 -3.48 -3.92 3.22
N PHE A 177 -4.35 -3.45 2.34
CA PHE A 177 -5.76 -3.18 2.63
C PHE A 177 -6.71 -4.27 2.13
N LEU A 178 -6.20 -5.44 1.73
CA LEU A 178 -7.02 -6.54 1.21
C LEU A 178 -8.26 -6.78 2.07
N ASP A 179 -9.42 -6.92 1.43
CA ASP A 179 -10.76 -7.13 1.98
C ASP A 179 -11.31 -6.03 2.90
N GLU A 180 -10.58 -4.94 3.16
CA GLU A 180 -11.16 -3.79 3.85
C GLU A 180 -12.24 -3.10 3.01
N LYS A 181 -13.15 -2.41 3.68
CA LYS A 181 -14.13 -1.54 3.01
C LYS A 181 -13.41 -0.35 2.37
N ALA A 182 -13.63 -0.15 1.07
CA ALA A 182 -13.06 0.96 0.33
C ALA A 182 -13.73 2.31 0.65
N GLN A 183 -15.03 2.29 0.95
CA GLN A 183 -15.83 3.48 1.19
C GLN A 183 -15.33 4.24 2.42
N GLY A 184 -15.13 5.55 2.27
CA GLY A 184 -14.71 6.44 3.35
C GLY A 184 -13.57 7.35 2.95
N VAL A 185 -12.90 7.92 3.95
CA VAL A 185 -11.82 8.90 3.74
C VAL A 185 -10.47 8.20 3.81
N TRP A 186 -9.73 8.27 2.72
CA TRP A 186 -8.34 7.85 2.63
C TRP A 186 -7.43 9.05 2.84
N THR A 187 -6.38 8.88 3.65
CA THR A 187 -5.44 9.96 3.99
C THR A 187 -4.03 9.59 3.53
N LEU A 188 -3.43 10.43 2.70
CA LEU A 188 -2.01 10.35 2.39
C LEU A 188 -1.25 11.26 3.36
N GLU A 189 -0.26 10.70 4.06
CA GLU A 189 0.68 11.44 4.89
C GLU A 189 2.06 11.43 4.25
N VAL A 190 2.67 12.60 4.09
CA VAL A 190 4.07 12.75 3.62
C VAL A 190 4.86 13.50 4.68
N THR A 191 5.98 12.93 5.09
CA THR A 191 6.81 13.44 6.19
C THR A 191 8.27 13.48 5.76
N ASP A 192 8.97 14.57 6.05
CA ASP A 192 10.44 14.57 6.02
C ASP A 192 10.93 14.04 7.37
N MET A 193 11.67 12.95 7.36
CA MET A 193 12.11 12.27 8.58
C MET A 193 13.38 12.88 9.19
N THR A 194 14.02 13.84 8.53
CA THR A 194 15.23 14.54 9.01
C THR A 194 14.96 15.94 9.55
N GLU A 195 13.68 16.36 9.56
CA GLU A 195 13.20 17.75 9.71
C GLU A 195 13.63 18.64 8.51
N PRO A 196 12.68 19.26 7.80
CA PRO A 196 12.99 19.93 6.55
C PRO A 196 13.77 21.23 6.78
N ALA A 197 14.93 21.34 6.13
CA ALA A 197 15.73 22.56 6.10
C ALA A 197 15.14 23.64 5.15
N ILE A 198 14.26 23.23 4.23
CA ILE A 198 13.62 24.10 3.24
C ILE A 198 12.10 23.86 3.22
N THR A 199 11.33 24.90 2.92
CA THR A 199 9.88 24.75 2.77
C THR A 199 9.55 23.89 1.56
N ALA A 200 8.98 22.71 1.80
CA ALA A 200 8.44 21.82 0.78
C ALA A 200 6.95 21.53 1.06
N ALA A 201 6.21 21.08 0.04
CA ALA A 201 4.80 20.76 0.16
C ALA A 201 4.43 19.52 -0.66
N LEU A 202 3.45 18.78 -0.16
CA LEU A 202 2.66 17.82 -0.92
C LEU A 202 1.72 18.61 -1.80
N GLN A 203 1.89 18.49 -3.11
CA GLN A 203 1.16 19.25 -4.12
C GLN A 203 -0.03 18.45 -4.63
N ASP A 204 0.22 17.22 -5.07
CA ASP A 204 -0.79 16.36 -5.67
C ASP A 204 -0.86 15.00 -4.97
N PHE A 205 -2.07 14.47 -4.87
CA PHE A 205 -2.38 13.10 -4.49
C PHE A 205 -3.51 12.58 -5.36
N LYS A 206 -3.30 11.43 -6.02
CA LYS A 206 -4.36 10.67 -6.69
C LYS A 206 -4.44 9.26 -6.15
N LEU A 207 -5.64 8.71 -6.13
CA LEU A 207 -5.94 7.37 -5.64
C LEU A 207 -6.85 6.63 -6.62
N ARG A 208 -6.61 5.34 -6.80
CA ARG A 208 -7.49 4.41 -7.51
C ARG A 208 -7.55 3.10 -6.75
N ILE A 209 -8.75 2.58 -6.53
CA ILE A 209 -8.99 1.33 -5.81
C ILE A 209 -9.54 0.30 -6.78
N LEU A 210 -8.93 -0.88 -6.77
CA LEU A 210 -9.38 -2.09 -7.47
C LEU A 210 -9.90 -3.08 -6.44
N GLY A 211 -11.01 -3.76 -6.74
CA GLY A 211 -11.65 -4.68 -5.82
C GLY A 211 -12.98 -5.21 -6.32
N HIS A 212 -13.93 -5.51 -5.43
CA HIS A 212 -15.26 -6.00 -5.79
C HIS A 212 -16.35 -5.61 -4.77
#